data_AF-A0A9P0LN11-F1
#
_entry.id   AF-A0A9P0LN11-F1
#
_cell.length_a   1.000
_cell.length_b   1.000
_cell.length_c   1.000
_cell.angle_alpha   90.00
_cell.angle_beta   90.00
_cell.angle_gamma   90.00
#
_symmetry.space_group_name_H-M   'P 1'
#
loop_
_entity.id
_entity.type
_entity.pdbx_description
1 polymer ?
#
loop_
_entity_poly.entity_id
_entity_poly.type
_entity_poly.pdbx_seq_one_letter_code
_entity_poly.pdbx_strand_id
1 'polypeptide(L)'
;MEEVGQTPVSLSKEVPGFIVNRIQYAILNETWNLITDGVLTVNDIDKVMSEGLGMRYAFLGMLETTHLNAEGFVNYCERYANTIHAVSKDFKPLQKMEGQHVKEVAKQLEADVPLNKLQERRNWRDLCLTKLSQLKKEMEKLKK
;
A
#
# COMPACT_ATOMS: atom_id res chain seq x y z
N MET A 1 -2.55 18.49 17.56
CA MET A 1 -2.91 17.33 16.69
C MET A 1 -3.42 16.17 17.50
N GLU A 2 -2.68 15.73 18.52
CA GLU A 2 -3.13 14.64 19.41
C GLU A 2 -4.41 15.00 20.18
N GLU A 3 -4.52 16.25 20.68
CA GLU A 3 -5.71 16.74 21.39
C GLU A 3 -7.01 16.66 20.57
N VAL A 4 -6.91 16.70 19.25
CA VAL A 4 -8.06 16.56 18.32
C VAL A 4 -8.17 15.13 17.75
N GLY A 5 -7.47 14.17 18.35
CA GLY A 5 -7.56 12.75 18.03
C GLY A 5 -6.80 12.33 16.76
N GLN A 6 -5.87 13.15 16.26
CA GLN A 6 -5.01 12.82 15.12
C GLN A 6 -3.65 12.30 15.58
N THR A 7 -2.99 11.50 14.75
CA THR A 7 -1.65 10.96 15.02
C THR A 7 -0.59 11.76 14.27
N PRO A 8 0.11 12.71 14.91
CA PRO A 8 1.18 13.46 14.24
C PRO A 8 2.41 12.58 14.01
N VAL A 9 3.16 12.89 12.95
CA VAL A 9 4.47 12.30 12.66
C VAL A 9 5.46 13.44 12.39
N SER A 10 6.63 13.38 13.03
CA SER A 10 7.69 14.37 12.85
C SER A 10 8.70 13.91 11.82
N LEU A 11 9.08 14.80 10.91
CA LEU A 11 10.18 14.57 9.96
C LEU A 11 11.45 15.24 10.51
N SER A 12 12.52 14.47 10.68
CA SER A 12 13.83 15.03 11.05
C SER A 12 14.47 15.83 9.92
N LYS A 13 14.05 15.60 8.67
CA LYS A 13 14.53 16.28 7.47
C LYS A 13 13.43 16.34 6.42
N GLU A 14 13.36 17.45 5.69
CA GLU A 14 12.47 17.59 4.55
C GLU A 14 12.92 16.69 3.38
N VAL A 15 11.95 16.03 2.76
CA VAL A 15 12.13 15.25 1.53
C VAL A 15 10.96 15.48 0.58
N PRO A 16 11.19 15.53 -0.75
CA PRO A 16 10.11 15.67 -1.72
C PRO A 16 9.07 14.55 -1.59
N GLY A 17 7.80 14.97 -1.57
CA GLY A 17 6.64 14.08 -1.45
C GLY A 17 6.26 13.71 -0.02
N PHE A 18 6.95 14.21 1.00
CA PHE A 18 6.82 13.76 2.39
C PHE A 18 6.96 12.23 2.50
N ILE A 19 6.51 11.59 3.58
CA ILE A 19 6.76 10.16 3.80
C ILE A 19 5.67 9.27 3.18
N VAL A 20 4.39 9.65 3.36
CA VAL A 20 3.26 8.84 2.87
C VAL A 20 3.34 8.63 1.36
N ASN A 21 3.53 9.70 0.58
CA ASN A 21 3.57 9.56 -0.88
C ASN A 21 4.82 8.80 -1.35
N ARG A 22 5.95 8.89 -0.64
CA ARG A 22 7.15 8.14 -1.04
C ARG A 22 6.94 6.63 -0.94
N ILE A 23 6.30 6.17 0.14
CA ILE A 23 5.95 4.76 0.31
C ILE A 23 4.87 4.36 -0.70
N GLN A 24 3.83 5.18 -0.87
CA GLN A 24 2.77 4.94 -1.84
C GLN A 24 3.32 4.83 -3.27
N TYR A 25 4.22 5.72 -3.69
CA TYR A 25 4.80 5.71 -5.02
C TYR A 25 5.76 4.55 -5.23
N ALA A 26 6.45 4.06 -4.20
CA ALA A 26 7.24 2.83 -4.31
C ALA A 26 6.37 1.63 -4.67
N ILE A 27 5.21 1.48 -4.01
CA ILE A 27 4.24 0.41 -4.31
C ILE A 27 3.63 0.61 -5.71
N LEU A 28 3.25 1.85 -6.03
CA LEU A 28 2.61 2.20 -7.29
C LEU A 28 3.53 1.97 -8.49
N ASN A 29 4.82 2.31 -8.38
CA ASN A 29 5.80 2.10 -9.45
C ASN A 29 6.03 0.62 -9.73
N GLU A 30 6.15 -0.21 -8.68
CA GLU A 30 6.34 -1.64 -8.86
C GLU A 30 5.08 -2.31 -9.43
N THR A 31 3.91 -1.93 -8.91
CA THR A 31 2.61 -2.34 -9.47
C THR A 31 2.50 -2.01 -10.96
N TRP A 32 2.88 -0.79 -11.33
CA TRP A 32 2.84 -0.35 -12.71
C TRP A 32 3.73 -1.21 -13.60
N ASN A 33 4.98 -1.44 -13.21
CA ASN A 33 5.92 -2.29 -13.94
C ASN A 33 5.35 -3.71 -14.13
N LEU A 34 4.86 -4.33 -13.06
CA LEU A 34 4.29 -5.68 -13.11
C LEU A 34 3.07 -5.78 -14.05
N ILE A 35 2.22 -4.75 -14.09
CA ILE A 35 1.07 -4.71 -15.01
C ILE A 35 1.54 -4.52 -16.46
N THR A 36 2.45 -3.57 -16.71
CA THR A 36 2.94 -3.31 -18.07
C THR A 36 3.75 -4.47 -18.65
N ASP A 37 4.36 -5.27 -17.78
CA ASP A 37 5.07 -6.49 -18.16
C ASP A 37 4.14 -7.71 -18.34
N GLY A 38 2.85 -7.55 -18.07
CA GLY A 38 1.86 -8.62 -18.17
C GLY A 38 2.03 -9.70 -17.11
N VAL A 39 2.70 -9.41 -15.98
CA VAL A 39 2.85 -10.36 -14.87
C VAL A 39 1.51 -10.62 -14.20
N LEU A 40 0.71 -9.57 -14.00
CA LEU A 40 -0.60 -9.62 -13.36
C LEU A 40 -1.57 -8.64 -14.01
N THR A 41 -2.87 -8.92 -13.90
CA THR A 41 -3.94 -8.00 -14.28
C THR A 41 -4.12 -6.90 -13.23
N VAL A 42 -4.80 -5.81 -13.58
CA VAL A 42 -5.11 -4.71 -12.64
C VAL A 42 -5.90 -5.26 -11.43
N ASN A 43 -6.90 -6.10 -11.68
CA ASN A 43 -7.74 -6.67 -10.64
C ASN A 43 -6.96 -7.62 -9.71
N ASP A 44 -6.02 -8.39 -10.25
CA ASP A 44 -5.22 -9.31 -9.43
C ASP A 44 -4.23 -8.57 -8.55
N ILE A 45 -3.59 -7.49 -9.04
CA ILE A 45 -2.78 -6.61 -8.19
C ILE A 45 -3.62 -6.01 -7.07
N ASP A 46 -4.81 -5.50 -7.38
CA ASP A 46 -5.69 -4.90 -6.37
C ASP A 46 -6.10 -5.93 -5.31
N LYS A 47 -6.29 -7.22 -5.66
CA LYS A 47 -6.52 -8.30 -4.69
C LYS A 47 -5.29 -8.60 -3.83
N VAL A 48 -4.09 -8.65 -4.41
CA VAL A 48 -2.84 -8.83 -3.64
C VAL A 48 -2.72 -7.76 -2.55
N MET A 49 -3.13 -6.54 -2.85
CA MET A 49 -3.14 -5.44 -1.89
C MET A 49 -4.32 -5.52 -0.93
N SER A 50 -5.56 -5.56 -1.42
CA SER A 50 -6.75 -5.47 -0.56
C SER A 50 -7.00 -6.70 0.31
N GLU A 51 -6.77 -7.90 -0.22
CA GLU A 51 -7.02 -9.18 0.44
C GLU A 51 -5.75 -9.82 1.02
N GLY A 52 -4.59 -9.20 0.82
CA GLY A 52 -3.30 -9.70 1.28
C GLY A 52 -2.53 -8.69 2.11
N LEU A 53 -1.67 -7.92 1.45
CA LEU A 53 -0.69 -7.05 2.10
C LEU A 53 -1.32 -5.88 2.87
N GLY A 54 -2.41 -5.32 2.35
CA GLY A 54 -3.12 -4.18 2.93
C GLY A 54 -3.84 -4.52 4.23
N MET A 55 -4.31 -5.77 4.41
CA MET A 55 -5.00 -6.19 5.64
C MET A 55 -4.10 -6.02 6.87
N ARG A 56 -2.83 -6.46 6.79
CA ARG A 56 -1.89 -6.27 7.91
C ARG A 56 -1.46 -4.82 8.08
N TYR A 57 -1.31 -4.07 6.98
CA TYR A 57 -0.94 -2.65 7.03
C TYR A 57 -2.03 -1.74 7.58
N ALA A 58 -3.28 -2.22 7.62
CA ALA A 58 -4.34 -1.52 8.33
C ALA A 58 -4.08 -1.45 9.85
N PHE A 59 -3.29 -2.36 10.42
CA PHE A 59 -3.04 -2.46 11.86
C PHE A 59 -1.59 -2.26 12.25
N LEU A 60 -0.64 -2.73 11.44
CA LEU A 60 0.78 -2.78 11.74
C LEU A 60 1.59 -1.97 10.74
N GLY A 61 2.68 -1.36 11.20
CA GLY A 61 3.68 -0.78 10.30
C GLY A 61 4.53 -1.85 9.61
N MET A 62 5.25 -1.47 8.55
CA MET A 62 6.15 -2.38 7.83
C MET A 62 7.24 -2.97 8.74
N LEU A 63 7.89 -2.15 9.58
CA LEU A 63 8.96 -2.62 10.46
C LEU A 63 8.46 -3.53 11.59
N GLU A 64 7.27 -3.25 12.14
CA GLU A 64 6.64 -4.13 13.13
C GLU A 64 6.21 -5.45 12.48
N THR A 65 5.67 -5.39 11.25
CA THR A 65 5.34 -6.58 10.46
C THR A 65 6.57 -7.46 10.22
N THR A 66 7.72 -6.89 9.85
CA THR A 66 8.95 -7.68 9.67
C THR A 66 9.47 -8.24 10.99
N HIS A 67 9.37 -7.47 12.08
CA HIS A 67 9.74 -7.94 13.41
C HIS A 67 8.91 -9.16 13.85
N LEU A 68 7.60 -9.16 13.57
CA LEU A 68 6.67 -10.23 13.96
C LEU A 68 6.66 -11.43 12.99
N ASN A 69 7.15 -11.29 11.76
CA ASN A 69 7.23 -12.38 10.78
C ASN A 69 8.47 -13.29 10.99
N ALA A 70 9.24 -13.05 12.04
CA ALA A 70 10.40 -13.82 12.45
C ALA A 70 10.57 -13.70 13.98
N GLU A 71 11.63 -14.29 14.53
CA GLU A 71 12.02 -14.08 15.93
C GLU A 71 12.74 -12.73 16.10
N GLY A 72 12.03 -11.66 15.73
CA GLY A 72 12.53 -10.28 15.71
C GLY A 72 13.23 -9.87 14.41
N PHE A 73 13.49 -8.57 14.31
CA PHE A 73 14.01 -7.95 13.08
C PHE A 73 15.41 -8.45 12.66
N VAL A 74 16.28 -8.77 13.62
CA VAL A 74 17.61 -9.33 13.32
C VAL A 74 17.46 -10.68 12.63
N ASN A 75 16.66 -11.59 13.21
CA ASN A 75 16.40 -12.89 12.61
C ASN A 75 15.70 -12.77 11.25
N TYR A 76 14.78 -11.81 11.10
CA TYR A 76 14.16 -11.51 9.81
C TYR A 76 15.20 -11.16 8.74
N CYS A 77 16.16 -10.29 9.06
CA CYS A 77 17.23 -9.90 8.14
C CYS A 77 18.16 -11.07 7.81
N GLU A 78 18.57 -11.87 8.81
CA GLU A 78 19.39 -13.08 8.57
C GLU A 78 18.73 -14.03 7.57
N ARG A 79 17.40 -14.18 7.65
CA ARG A 79 16.63 -15.08 6.80
C ARG A 79 16.34 -14.51 5.41
N TYR A 80 15.97 -13.24 5.33
CA TYR A 80 15.33 -12.68 4.14
C TYR A 80 16.10 -11.54 3.47
N ALA A 81 17.14 -10.97 4.08
CA ALA A 81 17.84 -9.83 3.49
C ALA A 81 18.43 -10.16 2.10
N ASN A 82 18.99 -11.36 1.93
CA ASN A 82 19.52 -11.81 0.64
C ASN A 82 18.42 -11.91 -0.43
N THR A 83 17.26 -12.47 -0.08
CA THR A 83 16.11 -12.58 -0.99
C THR A 83 15.54 -11.21 -1.33
N ILE A 84 15.36 -10.34 -0.34
CA ILE A 84 14.87 -8.98 -0.54
C ILE A 84 15.81 -8.23 -1.49
N HIS A 85 17.13 -8.32 -1.27
CA HIS A 85 18.12 -7.69 -2.13
C HIS A 85 18.10 -8.26 -3.56
N ALA A 86 18.03 -9.59 -3.70
CA ALA A 86 17.97 -10.23 -5.01
C ALA A 86 16.72 -9.83 -5.80
N VAL A 87 15.54 -9.84 -5.17
CA VAL A 87 14.28 -9.41 -5.80
C VAL A 87 14.34 -7.91 -6.13
N SER A 88 14.86 -7.09 -5.23
CA SER A 88 14.95 -5.63 -5.45
C SER A 88 15.90 -5.26 -6.60
N LYS A 89 16.88 -6.13 -6.93
CA LYS A 89 17.75 -5.93 -8.10
C LYS A 89 17.05 -6.18 -9.42
N ASP A 90 16.00 -6.98 -9.42
CA ASP A 90 15.20 -7.29 -10.61
C ASP A 90 14.16 -6.20 -10.91
N PHE A 91 13.95 -5.26 -9.98
CA PHE A 91 13.03 -4.14 -10.18
C PHE A 91 13.44 -3.33 -11.40
N LYS A 92 12.46 -3.10 -12.28
CA LYS A 92 12.68 -2.32 -13.49
C LYS A 92 12.86 -0.83 -13.20
N PRO A 93 13.54 -0.09 -14.09
CA PRO A 93 13.66 1.35 -13.99
C PRO A 93 12.30 2.04 -13.87
N LEU A 94 12.28 3.21 -13.22
CA LEU A 94 11.06 4.00 -13.09
C LEU A 94 10.52 4.40 -14.46
N GLN A 95 9.27 4.04 -14.73
CA GLN A 95 8.56 4.42 -15.94
C GLN A 95 7.57 5.53 -15.64
N LYS A 96 7.38 6.43 -16.61
CA LYS A 96 6.28 7.39 -16.55
C LYS A 96 4.97 6.66 -16.89
N MET A 97 3.92 6.96 -16.13
CA MET A 97 2.57 6.49 -16.44
C MET A 97 2.00 7.33 -17.57
N GLU A 98 2.32 6.96 -18.80
CA GLU A 98 1.89 7.65 -20.01
C GLU A 98 1.61 6.68 -21.17
N GLY A 99 1.06 7.20 -22.26
CA GLY A 99 0.86 6.42 -23.49
C GLY A 99 -0.25 5.38 -23.41
N GLN A 100 -0.04 4.27 -24.11
CA GLN A 100 -1.07 3.25 -24.37
C GLN A 100 -1.42 2.44 -23.11
N HIS A 101 -0.43 2.10 -22.29
CA HIS A 101 -0.66 1.35 -21.05
C HIS A 101 -1.60 2.07 -20.07
N VAL A 102 -1.55 3.41 -20.01
CA VAL A 102 -2.50 4.19 -19.19
C VAL A 102 -3.93 3.97 -19.64
N LYS A 103 -4.17 3.95 -20.95
CA LYS A 103 -5.51 3.72 -21.51
C LYS A 103 -5.99 2.29 -21.23
N GLU A 104 -5.09 1.31 -21.25
CA GLU A 104 -5.39 -0.09 -20.98
C GLU A 104 -5.74 -0.32 -19.50
N VAL A 105 -4.96 0.26 -18.58
CA VAL A 105 -5.24 0.21 -17.15
C VAL A 105 -6.52 0.97 -16.82
N ALA A 106 -6.70 2.18 -17.38
CA ALA A 106 -7.93 2.94 -17.21
C ALA A 106 -9.17 2.16 -17.69
N LYS A 107 -9.10 1.51 -18.85
CA LYS A 107 -10.19 0.67 -19.37
C LYS A 107 -10.54 -0.48 -18.41
N GLN A 108 -9.56 -1.13 -17.80
CA GLN A 108 -9.79 -2.18 -16.81
C GLN A 108 -10.46 -1.62 -15.55
N LEU A 109 -9.94 -0.52 -15.00
CA LEU A 109 -10.51 0.13 -13.82
C LEU A 109 -11.94 0.63 -14.08
N GLU A 110 -12.21 1.19 -15.26
CA GLU A 110 -13.53 1.71 -15.65
C GLU A 110 -14.54 0.58 -15.88
N ALA A 111 -14.10 -0.64 -16.20
CA ALA A 111 -14.98 -1.81 -16.29
C ALA A 111 -15.54 -2.19 -14.92
N ASP A 112 -14.73 -2.07 -13.86
CA ASP A 112 -15.14 -2.37 -12.49
C ASP A 112 -15.82 -1.17 -11.80
N VAL A 113 -15.33 0.04 -12.07
CA VAL A 113 -15.84 1.29 -11.50
C VAL A 113 -16.01 2.33 -12.61
N PRO A 114 -17.19 2.35 -13.28
CA PRO A 114 -17.49 3.33 -14.31
C PRO A 114 -17.33 4.77 -13.82
N LEU A 115 -16.89 5.68 -14.70
CA LEU A 115 -16.61 7.07 -14.33
C LEU A 115 -17.82 7.81 -13.72
N ASN A 116 -19.03 7.52 -14.19
CA ASN A 116 -20.27 8.10 -13.65
C ASN A 116 -20.67 7.53 -12.28
N LYS A 117 -20.01 6.46 -11.81
CA LYS A 117 -20.24 5.80 -10.52
C LYS A 117 -19.10 6.01 -9.52
N LEU A 118 -18.09 6.83 -9.86
CA LEU A 118 -16.95 7.11 -8.97
C LEU A 118 -17.39 7.61 -7.59
N GLN A 119 -18.40 8.48 -7.51
CA GLN A 119 -18.84 9.00 -6.23
C GLN A 119 -19.47 7.93 -5.33
N GLU A 120 -20.24 7.00 -5.91
CA GLU A 120 -20.81 5.86 -5.19
C GLU A 120 -19.71 4.97 -4.61
N ARG A 121 -18.68 4.66 -5.42
CA ARG A 121 -17.52 3.87 -4.97
C ARG A 121 -16.71 4.58 -3.88
N ARG A 122 -16.54 5.91 -3.98
CA ARG A 122 -15.89 6.72 -2.92
C ARG A 122 -16.68 6.69 -1.63
N ASN A 123 -18.01 6.83 -1.69
CA ASN A 123 -18.85 6.74 -0.50
C ASN A 123 -18.71 5.37 0.20
N TRP A 124 -18.67 4.28 -0.57
CA TRP A 124 -18.40 2.95 -0.03
C TRP A 124 -17.01 2.86 0.62
N ARG A 125 -15.97 3.35 -0.06
CA ARG A 125 -14.59 3.39 0.48
C ARG A 125 -14.55 4.15 1.80
N ASP A 126 -15.18 5.32 1.87
CA ASP A 126 -15.15 6.18 3.05
C ASP A 126 -15.94 5.57 4.22
N LEU A 127 -17.03 4.84 3.94
CA LEU A 127 -17.71 4.01 4.93
C LEU A 127 -16.79 2.90 5.47
N CYS A 128 -16.08 2.17 4.60
CA CYS A 128 -15.11 1.16 5.01
C CYS A 128 -14.02 1.76 5.91
N LEU A 129 -13.47 2.93 5.55
CA LEU A 129 -12.46 3.63 6.36
C LEU A 129 -13.01 4.10 7.71
N THR A 130 -14.27 4.53 7.77
CA THR A 130 -14.95 4.91 9.01
C THR A 130 -15.07 3.72 9.95
N LYS A 131 -15.52 2.58 9.42
CA LYS A 131 -15.64 1.32 10.18
C LYS A 131 -14.28 0.80 10.62
N LEU A 132 -13.27 0.86 9.77
CA LEU A 132 -11.90 0.49 10.13
C LEU A 132 -11.34 1.40 11.23
N SER A 133 -11.61 2.71 11.19
CA SER A 133 -11.20 3.64 12.26
C SER A 133 -11.83 3.28 13.61
N GLN A 134 -13.11 2.90 13.62
CA GLN A 134 -13.80 2.42 14.83
C GLN A 134 -13.16 1.13 15.36
N LEU A 135 -12.97 0.14 14.48
CA LEU A 135 -12.34 -1.13 14.82
C LEU A 135 -10.92 -0.93 15.39
N LYS A 136 -10.09 -0.07 14.77
CA LYS A 136 -8.74 0.23 15.29
C LYS A 136 -8.80 0.80 16.71
N LYS A 137 -9.74 1.71 17.00
CA LYS A 137 -9.93 2.26 18.36
C LYS A 137 -10.36 1.19 19.36
N GLU A 138 -11.15 0.20 18.94
CA GLU A 138 -11.54 -0.93 19.79
C GLU A 138 -10.34 -1.85 20.07
N MET A 139 -9.58 -2.22 19.04
CA MET A 139 -8.40 -3.07 19.19
C MET A 139 -7.32 -2.44 20.07
N GLU A 140 -7.10 -1.12 19.99
CA GLU A 140 -6.15 -0.43 20.87
C GLU A 140 -6.56 -0.49 22.36
N LYS A 141 -7.86 -0.57 22.66
CA LYS A 141 -8.31 -0.77 24.06
C LYS A 141 -7.98 -2.16 24.59
N LEU A 142 -7.88 -3.16 23.71
CA LEU A 142 -7.56 -4.55 24.05
C LEU A 142 -6.05 -4.80 24.21
N LYS A 143 -5.19 -3.85 23.83
CA LYS A 143 -3.73 -3.93 24.05
C LYS A 143 -3.29 -3.61 25.49
N LYS A 144 -4.24 -3.28 26.37
CA LYS A 144 -4.02 -3.11 27.81
C LYS A 144 -4.09 -4.45 28.53
#